data_AF-A0A846YFM1-F1
#
_entry.id   AF-A0A846YFM1-F1
#
_cell.length_a   1.000
_cell.length_b   1.000
_cell.length_c   1.000
_cell.angle_alpha   90.00
_cell.angle_beta   90.00
_cell.angle_gamma   90.00
#
_symmetry.space_group_name_H-M   'P 1'
#
loop_
_entity.id
_entity.type
_entity.pdbx_description
1 polymer ?
#
loop_
_entity_poly.entity_id
_entity_poly.type
_entity_poly.pdbx_seq_one_letter_code
_entity_poly.pdbx_strand_id
1 'polypeptide(L)'
;MADETDPDLVAGEHRDDLLRALTYVSTESLSDGSYVVNGDLPPEVAPPFIRAIMRVEAELLLHDAEFVTIDEGEPRSPEERRADAFLALALRVTDSL
;
A
#
# COMPACT_ATOMS: atom_id res chain seq x y z
N MET A 1 -5.84 -34.78 -8.14
CA MET A 1 -5.23 -33.81 -7.21
C MET A 1 -4.99 -32.58 -8.06
N ALA A 2 -5.88 -31.58 -7.94
CA ALA A 2 -5.78 -30.37 -8.75
C ALA A 2 -4.53 -29.62 -8.30
N ASP A 3 -3.70 -29.25 -9.26
CA ASP A 3 -2.64 -28.27 -9.10
C ASP A 3 -3.33 -26.90 -8.99
N GLU A 4 -3.86 -26.60 -7.81
CA GLU A 4 -4.31 -25.24 -7.49
C GLU A 4 -3.05 -24.38 -7.40
N THR A 5 -2.67 -23.80 -8.53
CA THR A 5 -1.67 -22.74 -8.59
C THR A 5 -2.12 -21.67 -7.60
N ASP A 6 -1.36 -21.50 -6.50
CA ASP A 6 -1.64 -20.48 -5.49
C ASP A 6 -1.79 -19.14 -6.22
N PRO A 7 -2.96 -18.48 -6.17
CA PRO A 7 -3.15 -17.23 -6.88
C PRO A 7 -2.08 -16.24 -6.42
N ASP A 8 -1.40 -15.58 -7.36
CA ASP A 8 -0.39 -14.56 -7.05
C ASP A 8 -1.06 -13.32 -6.44
N LEU A 9 -1.26 -13.39 -5.13
CA LEU A 9 -1.96 -12.41 -4.32
C LEU A 9 -0.95 -11.56 -3.55
N VAL A 10 -1.14 -10.25 -3.60
CA VAL A 10 -0.43 -9.29 -2.76
C VAL A 10 -1.45 -8.53 -1.94
N ALA A 11 -1.28 -8.55 -0.62
CA ALA A 11 -2.25 -7.96 0.32
C ALA A 11 -3.70 -8.40 0.03
N GLY A 12 -3.89 -9.68 -0.33
CA GLY A 12 -5.21 -10.28 -0.59
C GLY A 12 -5.88 -9.91 -1.91
N GLU A 13 -5.18 -9.25 -2.85
CA GLU A 13 -5.68 -8.92 -4.19
C GLU A 13 -4.72 -9.42 -5.26
N HIS A 14 -5.19 -9.66 -6.49
CA HIS A 14 -4.36 -10.15 -7.58
C HIS A 14 -3.25 -9.15 -7.95
N ARG A 15 -2.00 -9.63 -8.07
CA ARG A 15 -0.86 -8.79 -8.44
C ARG A 15 -1.09 -8.01 -9.74
N ASP A 16 -1.66 -8.64 -10.76
CA ASP A 16 -1.92 -8.00 -12.06
C ASP A 16 -2.87 -6.79 -11.95
N ASP A 17 -3.89 -6.88 -11.09
CA ASP A 17 -4.81 -5.76 -10.86
C ASP A 17 -4.12 -4.61 -10.14
N LEU A 18 -3.22 -4.91 -9.21
CA LEU A 18 -2.43 -3.91 -8.49
C LEU A 18 -1.37 -3.27 -9.39
N LEU A 19 -0.70 -4.03 -10.24
CA LEU A 19 0.22 -3.51 -11.27
C LEU A 19 -0.51 -2.57 -12.22
N ARG A 20 -1.71 -2.96 -12.68
CA ARG A 20 -2.56 -2.10 -13.50
C ARG A 20 -2.92 -0.81 -12.77
N ALA A 21 -3.25 -0.88 -11.48
CA ALA A 21 -3.54 0.30 -10.66
C ALA A 21 -2.37 1.29 -10.59
N LEU A 22 -1.14 0.78 -10.42
CA LEU A 22 0.06 1.61 -10.34
C LEU A 22 0.30 2.43 -11.62
N THR A 23 -0.21 1.99 -12.79
CA THR A 23 -0.10 2.77 -14.04
C THR A 23 -0.92 4.06 -14.04
N TYR A 24 -1.89 4.19 -13.14
CA TYR A 24 -2.72 5.40 -12.97
C TYR A 24 -2.19 6.34 -11.89
N VAL A 25 -1.07 5.98 -11.25
CA VAL A 25 -0.48 6.74 -10.16
C VAL A 25 0.75 7.50 -10.66
N SER A 26 0.89 8.73 -10.21
CA SER A 26 2.04 9.60 -10.49
C SER A 26 2.56 10.21 -9.19
N THR A 27 3.86 10.50 -9.16
CA THR A 27 4.51 11.14 -8.02
C THR A 27 5.08 12.48 -8.44
N GLU A 28 4.79 13.52 -7.66
CA GLU A 28 5.38 14.85 -7.81
C GLU A 28 6.29 15.14 -6.63
N SER A 29 7.55 15.50 -6.89
CA SER A 29 8.48 15.94 -5.85
C SER A 29 8.25 17.41 -5.52
N LEU A 30 8.10 17.73 -4.23
CA LEU A 30 8.02 19.10 -3.74
C LEU A 30 9.41 19.66 -3.38
N SER A 31 9.50 20.98 -3.27
CA SER A 31 10.76 21.69 -3.01
C SER A 31 11.36 21.45 -1.62
N ASP A 32 10.57 20.90 -0.69
CA ASP A 32 11.00 20.49 0.65
C ASP A 32 11.51 19.04 0.72
N GLY A 33 11.54 18.32 -0.42
CA GLY A 33 11.95 16.93 -0.50
C GLY A 33 10.85 15.91 -0.23
N SER A 34 9.61 16.36 0.04
CA SER A 34 8.45 15.47 0.12
C SER A 34 7.93 15.07 -1.27
N TYR A 35 7.10 14.03 -1.32
CA TYR A 35 6.45 13.56 -2.55
C TYR A 35 4.93 13.57 -2.38
N VAL A 36 4.23 14.06 -3.39
CA VAL A 36 2.78 13.93 -3.51
C VAL A 36 2.46 12.77 -4.44
N VAL A 37 1.66 11.83 -3.96
CA VAL A 37 1.15 10.71 -4.75
C VAL A 37 -0.24 11.09 -5.27
N ASN A 38 -0.36 11.22 -6.58
CA ASN A 38 -1.62 11.52 -7.27
C ASN A 38 -2.08 10.31 -8.06
N GLY A 39 -3.35 9.92 -7.94
CA GLY A 39 -3.91 8.81 -8.72
C GLY A 39 -5.32 9.12 -9.19
N ASP A 40 -5.57 8.89 -10.48
CA ASP A 40 -6.93 8.91 -11.06
C ASP A 40 -7.30 7.48 -11.48
N LEU A 41 -7.84 6.74 -10.52
CA LEU A 41 -8.11 5.31 -10.67
C LEU A 41 -9.49 5.07 -11.28
N PRO A 42 -9.59 4.30 -12.38
CA PRO A 42 -10.88 3.85 -12.90
C PRO A 42 -11.66 3.03 -11.87
N PRO A 43 -13.01 3.07 -11.87
CA PRO A 43 -13.85 2.36 -10.90
C PRO A 43 -13.61 0.85 -10.83
N GLU A 44 -13.14 0.23 -11.90
CA GLU A 44 -12.81 -1.20 -11.97
C GLU A 44 -11.47 -1.55 -11.30
N VAL A 45 -10.59 -0.56 -11.09
CA VAL A 45 -9.26 -0.76 -10.50
C VAL A 45 -9.17 -0.18 -9.09
N ALA A 46 -9.92 0.88 -8.80
CA ALA A 46 -9.86 1.56 -7.51
C ALA A 46 -10.20 0.65 -6.31
N PRO A 47 -11.28 -0.16 -6.31
CA PRO A 47 -11.64 -0.97 -5.15
C PRO A 47 -10.59 -1.99 -4.71
N PRO A 48 -10.04 -2.87 -5.57
CA PRO A 48 -8.98 -3.79 -5.14
C PRO A 48 -7.74 -3.03 -4.67
N PHE A 49 -7.33 -1.97 -5.37
CA PHE A 49 -6.16 -1.19 -5.00
C PHE A 49 -6.30 -0.52 -3.62
N ILE A 50 -7.43 0.12 -3.35
CA ILE A 50 -7.71 0.74 -2.05
C ILE A 50 -7.76 -0.31 -0.94
N ARG A 51 -8.40 -1.47 -1.17
CA ARG A 51 -8.42 -2.56 -0.17
C ARG A 51 -7.02 -3.06 0.15
N ALA A 52 -6.17 -3.24 -0.85
CA ALA A 52 -4.79 -3.64 -0.65
C ALA A 52 -4.02 -2.61 0.20
N ILE A 53 -4.13 -1.31 -0.11
CA ILE A 53 -3.55 -0.24 0.71
C ILE A 53 -4.06 -0.33 2.15
N MET A 54 -5.37 -0.43 2.36
CA MET A 54 -5.96 -0.51 3.70
C MET A 54 -5.47 -1.72 4.49
N ARG A 55 -5.23 -2.88 3.84
CA ARG A 55 -4.68 -4.07 4.51
C ARG A 55 -3.23 -3.83 4.94
N VAL A 56 -2.39 -3.26 4.07
CA VAL A 56 -1.01 -2.91 4.43
C VAL A 56 -0.97 -1.83 5.51
N GLU A 57 -1.86 -0.82 5.45
CA GLU A 57 -2.01 0.22 6.47
C GLU A 57 -2.38 -0.39 7.83
N ALA A 58 -3.27 -1.40 7.84
CA ALA A 58 -3.61 -2.12 9.06
C ALA A 58 -2.45 -2.96 9.61
N GLU A 59 -1.64 -3.60 8.75
CA GLU A 59 -0.42 -4.29 9.18
C GLU A 59 0.56 -3.31 9.85
N LEU A 60 0.76 -2.14 9.26
CA LEU A 60 1.62 -1.09 9.84
C LEU A 60 1.05 -0.56 11.16
N LEU A 61 -0.26 -0.34 11.25
CA LEU A 61 -0.91 0.09 12.49
C LEU A 61 -0.72 -0.93 13.62
N LEU A 62 -0.84 -2.22 13.32
CA LEU A 62 -0.60 -3.28 14.30
C LEU A 62 0.85 -3.31 14.75
N HIS A 63 1.80 -3.14 13.83
CA HIS A 63 3.22 -3.02 14.17
C HIS A 63 3.51 -1.77 15.02
N ASP A 64 2.94 -0.62 14.65
CA ASP A 64 3.09 0.64 15.40
C ASP A 64 2.59 0.53 16.84
N ALA A 65 1.51 -0.23 17.05
CA ALA A 65 0.94 -0.44 18.38
C ALA A 65 1.94 -1.11 19.36
N GLU A 66 2.95 -1.83 18.86
CA GLU A 66 4.01 -2.42 19.69
C GLU A 66 4.96 -1.36 20.28
N PHE A 67 4.99 -0.15 19.69
CA PHE A 67 5.88 0.94 20.10
C PHE A 67 5.17 2.05 20.88
N VAL A 68 3.85 1.96 21.04
CA VAL A 68 3.08 2.92 21.84
C VAL A 68 3.39 2.72 23.32
N THR A 69 3.80 3.78 24.00
CA THR A 69 4.08 3.79 25.43
C THR A 69 3.21 4.82 26.15
N ILE A 70 3.41 4.98 27.46
CA ILE A 70 2.70 6.02 28.23
C ILE A 70 3.22 7.41 27.84
N ASP A 71 4.51 7.51 27.54
CA ASP A 71 5.20 8.79 27.28
C ASP A 71 5.22 9.14 25.79
N GLU A 72 5.22 8.12 24.93
CA GLU A 72 5.26 8.24 23.47
C GLU A 72 3.98 7.66 22.87
N GLY A 73 3.24 8.47 22.13
CA GLY A 73 1.99 8.08 21.46
C GLY A 73 2.23 7.23 20.20
N GLU A 74 1.38 7.39 19.18
CA GLU A 74 1.62 6.72 17.90
C GLU A 74 2.94 7.19 17.26
N PRO A 75 3.80 6.26 16.78
CA PRO A 75 5.13 6.60 16.24
C PRO A 75 5.08 7.35 14.91
N ARG A 76 3.94 7.31 14.22
CA ARG A 76 3.67 8.00 12.96
C ARG A 76 2.21 8.44 12.89
N SER A 77 1.93 9.52 12.18
CA SER A 77 0.59 9.99 11.90
C SER A 77 -0.17 9.05 10.93
N PRO A 78 -1.51 9.13 10.86
CA PRO A 78 -2.28 8.37 9.88
C PRO A 78 -1.87 8.64 8.43
N GLU A 79 -1.50 9.88 8.10
CA GLU A 79 -1.07 10.27 6.75
C GLU A 79 0.27 9.64 6.40
N GLU A 80 1.24 9.67 7.32
CA GLU A 80 2.55 9.01 7.16
C GLU A 80 2.36 7.49 6.99
N ARG A 81 1.53 6.87 7.84
CA ARG A 81 1.25 5.43 7.74
C ARG A 81 0.62 5.04 6.41
N ARG A 82 -0.27 5.88 5.87
CA ARG A 82 -0.87 5.65 4.54
C ARG A 82 0.16 5.78 3.41
N ALA A 83 1.04 6.77 3.48
CA ALA A 83 2.11 6.94 2.50
C ALA A 83 3.07 5.73 2.52
N ASP A 84 3.45 5.28 3.72
CA ASP A 84 4.27 4.07 3.90
C ASP A 84 3.55 2.81 3.39
N ALA A 85 2.25 2.69 3.64
CA ALA A 85 1.44 1.57 3.16
C ALA A 85 1.40 1.52 1.62
N PHE A 86 1.24 2.67 0.97
CA PHE A 86 1.31 2.77 -0.48
C PHE A 86 2.68 2.35 -1.01
N LEU A 87 3.78 2.87 -0.41
CA LEU A 87 5.14 2.55 -0.85
C LEU A 87 5.46 1.06 -0.66
N ALA A 88 5.11 0.52 0.51
CA ALA A 88 5.28 -0.90 0.81
C ALA A 88 4.47 -1.78 -0.13
N LEU A 89 3.23 -1.40 -0.47
CA LEU A 89 2.43 -2.10 -1.47
C LEU A 89 3.10 -2.07 -2.84
N ALA A 90 3.53 -0.89 -3.30
CA ALA A 90 4.20 -0.73 -4.59
C ALA A 90 5.45 -1.63 -4.67
N LEU A 91 6.28 -1.63 -3.63
CA LEU A 91 7.45 -2.52 -3.54
C LEU A 91 7.04 -3.99 -3.58
N ARG A 92 6.10 -4.44 -2.74
CA ARG A 92 5.64 -5.85 -2.72
C ARG A 92 5.10 -6.31 -4.07
N VAL A 93 4.44 -5.41 -4.81
CA VAL A 93 3.89 -5.67 -6.14
C VAL A 93 4.99 -5.77 -7.21
N THR A 94 6.07 -4.99 -7.10
CA THR A 94 7.17 -4.98 -8.09
C THR A 94 8.35 -5.89 -7.76
N ASP A 95 8.48 -6.39 -6.53
CA ASP A 95 9.62 -7.20 -6.02
C ASP A 95 9.77 -8.59 -6.71
N SER A 96 8.87 -8.93 -7.64
CA SER A 96 8.87 -10.18 -8.39
C SER A 96 9.17 -10.01 -9.89
N LEU A 97 9.68 -8.84 -10.30
CA LEU A 97 10.12 -8.54 -11.68
C LEU A 97 11.61 -8.81 -11.91
#